data_AF-X1DDK9-F1
#
_entry.id   AF-X1DDK9-F1
#
_cell.length_a   1.000
_cell.length_b   1.000
_cell.length_c   1.000
_cell.angle_alpha   90.00
_cell.angle_beta   90.00
_cell.angle_gamma   90.00
#
_symmetry.space_group_name_H-M   'P 1'
#
loop_
_entity.id
_entity.type
_entity.pdbx_description
1 polymer ?
#
loop_
_entity_poly.entity_id
_entity_poly.type
_entity_poly.pdbx_seq_one_letter_code
_entity_poly.pdbx_strand_id
1 'polypeptide(L)'
;MRKANGHPEPFNVKFWSVGNERYDKAYIDRVRDTAKVMKELYPNILITCSGSQGAGGRHMPGVKTYLMEQAGAYLDYVSVHNYWLDRAKTLPKNSYATAIVKSEMPGAYMTIVSDSLRDAGMGRLKIAFDEWNLRAWQHPGFPRNKVENYDASEIREFVELRRKQNDVAEQYTMADALFTASFLNACLRHSEVVTMANVAPLVNTRGPLFVHPKGIVKRTHFHAMAMYANRLEKRIG
;
A
#
# COMPACT_ATOMS: atom_id res chain seq x y z
N MET A 1 -21.81 -14.93 -17.10
CA MET A 1 -20.40 -15.21 -16.78
C MET A 1 -20.18 -15.59 -15.31
N ARG A 2 -20.37 -14.69 -14.31
CA ARG A 2 -20.19 -15.01 -12.87
C ARG A 2 -20.89 -16.29 -12.40
N LYS A 3 -22.21 -16.41 -12.67
CA LYS A 3 -23.01 -17.61 -12.34
C LYS A 3 -22.48 -18.89 -13.00
N ALA A 4 -22.09 -18.78 -14.28
CA ALA A 4 -21.53 -19.89 -15.04
C ALA A 4 -20.16 -20.35 -14.48
N ASN A 5 -19.42 -19.45 -13.84
CA ASN A 5 -18.16 -19.76 -13.15
C ASN A 5 -18.38 -20.27 -11.70
N GLY A 6 -19.57 -20.76 -11.35
CA GLY A 6 -19.84 -21.41 -10.06
C GLY A 6 -20.24 -20.48 -8.91
N HIS A 7 -20.44 -19.18 -9.17
CA HIS A 7 -20.86 -18.21 -8.16
C HIS A 7 -22.24 -17.67 -8.50
N PRO A 8 -23.35 -18.21 -7.94
CA PRO A 8 -24.70 -17.75 -8.25
C PRO A 8 -25.05 -16.38 -7.65
N GLU A 9 -24.53 -16.08 -6.46
CA GLU A 9 -24.75 -14.83 -5.72
C GLU A 9 -23.67 -13.76 -5.97
N PRO A 10 -24.03 -12.46 -5.97
CA PRO A 10 -23.06 -11.38 -6.18
C PRO A 10 -22.02 -11.35 -5.05
N PHE A 11 -20.77 -11.03 -5.37
CA PHE A 11 -19.69 -10.93 -4.39
C PHE A 11 -19.81 -9.72 -3.46
N ASN A 12 -20.64 -8.73 -3.82
CA ASN A 12 -20.89 -7.52 -3.03
C ASN A 12 -19.59 -6.80 -2.60
N VAL A 13 -18.62 -6.72 -3.51
CA VAL A 13 -17.34 -6.03 -3.26
C VAL A 13 -17.63 -4.55 -2.99
N LYS A 14 -17.34 -4.12 -1.75
CA LYS A 14 -17.65 -2.77 -1.27
C LYS A 14 -16.62 -1.73 -1.70
N PHE A 15 -15.33 -2.09 -1.68
CA PHE A 15 -14.24 -1.17 -1.98
C PHE A 15 -13.65 -1.44 -3.36
N TRP A 16 -13.50 -0.40 -4.16
CA TRP A 16 -12.93 -0.48 -5.50
C TRP A 16 -11.85 0.59 -5.69
N SER A 17 -10.67 0.17 -6.15
CA SER A 17 -9.60 1.10 -6.55
C SER A 17 -9.59 1.25 -8.07
N VAL A 18 -9.63 2.49 -8.56
CA VAL A 18 -9.52 2.78 -9.99
C VAL A 18 -8.05 2.89 -10.37
N GLY A 19 -7.45 1.78 -10.79
CA GLY A 19 -6.04 1.71 -11.19
C GLY A 19 -5.06 1.66 -10.02
N ASN A 20 -3.75 1.78 -10.32
CA ASN A 20 -2.68 1.61 -9.35
C ASN A 20 -1.42 2.40 -9.75
N GLU A 21 -0.85 3.15 -8.79
CA GLU A 21 0.40 3.93 -8.88
C GLU A 21 0.58 4.74 -10.18
N ARG A 22 -0.50 5.35 -10.66
CA ARG A 22 -0.50 6.30 -11.78
C ARG A 22 -0.90 7.68 -11.28
N TYR A 23 -0.31 8.73 -11.88
CA TYR A 23 -0.50 10.11 -11.41
C TYR A 23 -0.51 11.14 -12.55
N ASP A 24 -0.56 10.68 -13.79
CA ASP A 24 -0.63 11.53 -14.98
C ASP A 24 -2.06 12.04 -15.23
N LYS A 25 -2.21 13.16 -15.96
CA LYS A 25 -3.53 13.77 -16.19
C LYS A 25 -4.50 12.82 -16.89
N ALA A 26 -4.04 12.05 -17.87
CA ALA A 26 -4.90 11.10 -18.59
C ALA A 26 -5.42 9.97 -17.69
N TYR A 27 -4.61 9.50 -16.73
CA TYR A 27 -5.10 8.62 -15.67
C TYR A 27 -6.15 9.29 -14.79
N ILE A 28 -5.91 10.52 -14.33
CA ILE A 28 -6.84 11.27 -13.47
C ILE A 28 -8.20 11.51 -14.15
N ASP A 29 -8.20 11.86 -15.44
CA ASP A 29 -9.43 12.01 -16.22
C ASP A 29 -10.20 10.67 -16.31
N ARG A 30 -9.49 9.55 -16.51
CA ARG A 30 -10.11 8.22 -16.49
C ARG A 30 -10.66 7.87 -15.11
N VAL A 31 -9.99 8.27 -14.03
CA VAL A 31 -10.51 8.07 -12.66
C VAL A 31 -11.84 8.80 -12.51
N ARG A 32 -11.94 10.08 -12.91
CA ARG A 32 -13.19 10.85 -12.88
C ARG A 32 -14.30 10.12 -13.64
N ASP A 33 -14.07 9.80 -14.90
CA ASP A 33 -15.10 9.25 -15.77
C ASP A 33 -15.55 7.86 -15.29
N THR A 34 -14.61 7.03 -14.83
CA THR A 34 -14.89 5.70 -14.29
C THR A 34 -15.64 5.79 -12.96
N ALA A 35 -15.16 6.60 -12.01
CA ALA A 35 -15.76 6.72 -10.68
C ALA A 35 -17.19 7.26 -10.75
N LYS A 36 -17.44 8.22 -11.64
CA LYS A 36 -18.78 8.76 -11.89
C LYS A 36 -19.75 7.67 -12.32
N VAL A 37 -19.42 6.91 -13.38
CA VAL A 37 -20.28 5.82 -13.88
C VAL A 37 -20.44 4.72 -12.84
N MET A 38 -19.38 4.37 -12.10
CA MET A 38 -19.44 3.37 -11.05
C MET A 38 -20.39 3.78 -9.91
N LYS A 39 -20.38 5.05 -9.48
CA LYS A 39 -21.31 5.57 -8.47
C LYS A 39 -22.75 5.63 -8.96
N GLU A 40 -22.97 5.97 -10.23
CA GLU A 40 -24.31 5.97 -10.85
C GLU A 40 -24.93 4.56 -10.85
N LEU A 41 -24.13 3.55 -11.21
CA LEU A 41 -24.60 2.15 -11.25
C LEU A 41 -24.67 1.49 -9.88
N TYR A 42 -23.75 1.85 -8.97
CA TYR A 42 -23.61 1.21 -7.66
C TYR A 42 -23.38 2.25 -6.55
N PRO A 43 -24.42 2.97 -6.10
CA PRO A 43 -24.27 4.10 -5.18
C PRO A 43 -23.59 3.78 -3.83
N ASN A 44 -23.66 2.51 -3.39
CA ASN A 44 -23.18 2.06 -2.09
C ASN A 44 -21.71 1.60 -2.06
N ILE A 45 -21.02 1.55 -3.20
CA ILE A 45 -19.59 1.19 -3.21
C ILE A 45 -18.75 2.38 -2.75
N LEU A 46 -17.57 2.08 -2.24
CA LEU A 46 -16.55 3.03 -1.85
C LEU A 46 -15.42 3.01 -2.86
N ILE A 47 -15.07 4.17 -3.40
CA ILE A 47 -14.10 4.31 -4.48
C ILE A 47 -12.83 4.98 -3.96
N THR A 48 -11.69 4.39 -4.32
CA THR A 48 -10.35 4.93 -4.10
C THR A 48 -9.58 5.03 -5.42
N CYS A 49 -8.50 5.79 -5.43
CA CYS A 49 -7.53 5.85 -6.53
C CYS A 49 -6.16 6.30 -6.00
N SER A 50 -5.11 6.11 -6.79
CA SER A 50 -3.75 6.51 -6.41
C SER A 50 -3.65 8.01 -6.11
N GLY A 51 -3.39 8.34 -4.85
CA GLY A 51 -3.32 9.71 -4.36
C GLY A 51 -1.89 10.17 -4.11
N SER A 52 -1.19 9.50 -3.21
CA SER A 52 0.17 9.87 -2.77
C SER A 52 1.10 8.65 -2.75
N GLN A 53 2.36 8.88 -3.10
CA GLN A 53 3.44 7.90 -2.97
C GLN A 53 4.57 8.52 -2.15
N GLY A 54 5.14 7.79 -1.19
CA GLY A 54 6.24 8.30 -0.38
C GLY A 54 7.58 8.40 -1.13
N ALA A 55 8.62 8.84 -0.42
CA ALA A 55 9.89 9.36 -0.95
C ALA A 55 10.72 8.42 -1.87
N GLY A 56 10.31 7.16 -2.07
CA GLY A 56 10.86 6.29 -3.11
C GLY A 56 10.23 6.50 -4.50
N GLY A 57 9.14 7.27 -4.59
CA GLY A 57 8.52 7.73 -5.83
C GLY A 57 9.04 9.13 -6.18
N ARG A 58 9.05 9.47 -7.47
CA ARG A 58 9.42 10.80 -8.01
C ARG A 58 8.45 11.93 -7.59
N HIS A 59 7.68 11.74 -6.53
CA HIS A 59 6.54 12.55 -6.14
C HIS A 59 6.65 12.95 -4.67
N MET A 60 6.45 14.25 -4.41
CA MET A 60 6.44 14.82 -3.08
C MET A 60 5.29 14.23 -2.24
N PRO A 61 5.42 14.17 -0.91
CA PRO A 61 4.31 13.76 -0.04
C PRO A 61 3.10 14.68 -0.25
N GLY A 62 1.90 14.10 -0.34
CA GLY A 62 0.63 14.81 -0.53
C GLY A 62 -0.11 14.44 -1.82
N VAL A 63 -1.34 14.90 -1.92
CA VAL A 63 -2.22 14.62 -3.07
C VAL A 63 -2.18 15.80 -4.05
N LYS A 64 -2.08 15.50 -5.35
CA LYS A 64 -2.07 16.54 -6.40
C LYS A 64 -3.43 17.25 -6.45
N THR A 65 -3.41 18.58 -6.48
CA THR A 65 -4.63 19.43 -6.61
C THR A 65 -5.50 19.02 -7.79
N TYR A 66 -4.90 18.74 -8.94
CA TYR A 66 -5.64 18.33 -10.14
C TYR A 66 -6.47 17.04 -9.95
N LEU A 67 -6.03 16.08 -9.12
CA LEU A 67 -6.83 14.90 -8.81
C LEU A 67 -8.10 15.30 -8.03
N MET A 68 -7.95 16.22 -7.08
CA MET A 68 -9.06 16.72 -6.26
C MET A 68 -10.06 17.50 -7.10
N GLU A 69 -9.57 18.38 -7.98
CA GLU A 69 -10.39 19.17 -8.90
C GLU A 69 -11.21 18.31 -9.87
N GLN A 70 -10.60 17.26 -10.43
CA GLN A 70 -11.24 16.46 -11.47
C GLN A 70 -12.10 15.32 -10.94
N ALA A 71 -11.58 14.56 -9.97
CA ALA A 71 -12.18 13.30 -9.54
C ALA A 71 -12.64 13.31 -8.08
N GLY A 72 -12.15 14.24 -7.26
CA GLY A 72 -12.38 14.27 -5.81
C GLY A 72 -13.84 14.07 -5.44
N ALA A 73 -14.76 14.77 -6.12
CA ALA A 73 -16.22 14.68 -5.96
C ALA A 73 -16.81 13.26 -5.98
N TYR A 74 -16.18 12.33 -6.70
CA TYR A 74 -16.67 10.97 -6.92
C TYR A 74 -15.94 9.91 -6.07
N LEU A 75 -14.93 10.33 -5.31
CA LEU A 75 -14.12 9.47 -4.47
C LEU A 75 -14.60 9.50 -3.02
N ASP A 76 -14.34 8.40 -2.32
CA ASP A 76 -14.51 8.27 -0.87
C ASP A 76 -13.14 8.24 -0.17
N TYR A 77 -12.13 7.72 -0.87
CA TYR A 77 -10.77 7.57 -0.37
C TYR A 77 -9.72 8.07 -1.37
N VAL A 78 -8.55 8.41 -0.84
CA VAL A 78 -7.29 8.42 -1.60
C VAL A 78 -6.39 7.29 -1.12
N SER A 79 -5.80 6.57 -2.07
CA SER A 79 -4.80 5.54 -1.84
C SER A 79 -3.44 6.19 -1.58
N VAL A 80 -2.75 5.68 -0.56
CA VAL A 80 -1.46 6.16 -0.12
C VAL A 80 -0.49 4.99 0.01
N HIS A 81 0.60 5.06 -0.75
CA HIS A 81 1.61 4.02 -0.81
C HIS A 81 2.92 4.51 -0.22
N ASN A 82 3.46 3.84 0.79
CA ASN A 82 4.77 4.22 1.30
C ASN A 82 5.60 3.05 1.86
N TYR A 83 6.90 3.13 1.60
CA TYR A 83 7.93 2.21 2.07
C TYR A 83 9.14 3.04 2.50
N TRP A 84 9.61 2.84 3.74
CA TRP A 84 10.53 3.78 4.38
C TRP A 84 12.02 3.46 4.22
N LEU A 85 12.32 2.22 3.82
CA LEU A 85 13.66 1.82 3.39
C LEU A 85 13.75 1.81 1.87
N ASP A 86 14.89 2.30 1.38
CA ASP A 86 15.12 2.53 -0.04
C ASP A 86 15.04 1.25 -0.87
N ARG A 87 14.63 1.42 -2.12
CA ARG A 87 14.73 0.42 -3.18
C ARG A 87 16.10 0.57 -3.85
N ALA A 88 16.70 -0.54 -4.24
CA ALA A 88 17.92 -0.52 -5.05
C ALA A 88 17.92 -1.65 -6.07
N LYS A 89 18.80 -1.58 -7.08
CA LYS A 89 18.96 -2.66 -8.07
C LYS A 89 19.37 -3.98 -7.42
N THR A 90 20.13 -3.89 -6.33
CA THR A 90 20.52 -4.99 -5.47
C THR A 90 19.97 -4.76 -4.08
N LEU A 91 19.74 -5.86 -3.35
CA LEU A 91 19.24 -5.80 -1.98
C LEU A 91 20.08 -4.87 -1.09
N PRO A 92 19.55 -3.73 -0.62
CA PRO A 92 20.31 -2.83 0.22
C PRO A 92 20.54 -3.44 1.60
N LYS A 93 21.76 -3.27 2.13
CA LYS A 93 22.11 -3.65 3.50
C LYS A 93 21.83 -2.47 4.42
N ASN A 94 20.75 -2.57 5.19
CA ASN A 94 20.39 -1.59 6.19
C ASN A 94 20.79 -2.09 7.57
N SER A 95 21.49 -1.27 8.35
CA SER A 95 21.75 -1.58 9.77
C SER A 95 20.45 -1.55 10.58
N TYR A 96 20.47 -2.14 11.78
CA TYR A 96 19.34 -2.00 12.71
C TYR A 96 19.02 -0.53 13.00
N ALA A 97 20.05 0.30 13.25
CA ALA A 97 19.90 1.74 13.51
C ALA A 97 19.24 2.47 12.33
N THR A 98 19.64 2.15 11.10
CA THR A 98 19.03 2.69 9.87
C THR A 98 17.57 2.29 9.73
N ALA A 99 17.20 1.07 10.14
CA ALA A 99 15.84 0.58 10.07
C ALA A 99 14.95 1.20 11.17
N ILE A 100 15.42 1.22 12.42
CA ILE A 100 14.59 1.65 13.56
C ILE A 100 14.25 3.14 13.52
N VAL A 101 15.16 4.00 13.03
CA VAL A 101 14.93 5.45 12.93
C VAL A 101 13.75 5.81 12.02
N LYS A 102 13.37 4.91 11.10
CA LYS A 102 12.19 5.10 10.24
C LYS A 102 10.88 5.07 11.02
N SER A 103 10.87 4.54 12.24
CA SER A 103 9.69 4.47 13.09
C SER A 103 9.17 5.87 13.50
N GLU A 104 9.99 6.91 13.42
CA GLU A 104 9.58 8.29 13.75
C GLU A 104 8.80 8.99 12.63
N MET A 105 8.82 8.43 11.42
CA MET A 105 8.36 9.11 10.20
C MET A 105 6.87 8.94 9.82
N PRO A 106 6.17 7.84 10.14
CA PRO A 106 4.80 7.62 9.68
C PRO A 106 3.81 8.74 10.05
N GLY A 107 3.87 9.23 11.29
CA GLY A 107 2.97 10.28 11.76
C GLY A 107 3.08 11.56 10.94
N ALA A 108 4.30 12.06 10.74
CA ALA A 108 4.54 13.27 9.94
C ALA A 108 4.04 13.10 8.49
N TYR A 109 4.25 11.91 7.90
CA TYR A 109 3.76 11.64 6.55
C TYR A 109 2.22 11.64 6.46
N MET A 110 1.54 11.05 7.44
CA MET A 110 0.07 11.08 7.53
C MET A 110 -0.46 12.50 7.68
N THR A 111 0.20 13.33 8.50
CA THR A 111 -0.12 14.76 8.65
C THR A 111 -0.02 15.49 7.31
N ILE A 112 1.09 15.34 6.58
CA ILE A 112 1.27 16.00 5.27
C ILE A 112 0.16 15.61 4.27
N VAL A 113 -0.18 14.32 4.18
CA VAL A 113 -1.24 13.88 3.26
C VAL A 113 -2.59 14.42 3.70
N SER A 114 -2.90 14.36 5.00
CA SER A 114 -4.14 14.92 5.55
C SER A 114 -4.26 16.43 5.29
N ASP A 115 -3.18 17.19 5.48
CA ASP A 115 -3.13 18.63 5.20
C ASP A 115 -3.39 18.90 3.72
N SER A 116 -2.75 18.14 2.82
CA SER A 116 -2.97 18.31 1.38
C SER A 116 -4.43 18.10 0.95
N LEU A 117 -5.17 17.21 1.63
CA LEU A 117 -6.60 17.03 1.39
C LEU A 117 -7.42 18.20 1.92
N ARG A 118 -7.09 18.71 3.12
CA ARG A 118 -7.77 19.87 3.72
C ARG A 118 -7.57 21.13 2.87
N ASP A 119 -6.33 21.41 2.48
CA ASP A 119 -5.96 22.59 1.71
C ASP A 119 -6.61 22.59 0.32
N ALA A 120 -6.86 21.41 -0.26
CA ALA A 120 -7.59 21.24 -1.51
C ALA A 120 -9.13 21.24 -1.34
N GLY A 121 -9.65 21.53 -0.15
CA GLY A 121 -11.10 21.52 0.13
C GLY A 121 -11.73 20.12 0.12
N MET A 122 -10.91 19.06 0.19
CA MET A 122 -11.32 17.66 0.14
C MET A 122 -11.16 16.93 1.48
N GLY A 123 -11.24 17.64 2.61
CA GLY A 123 -11.15 17.07 3.96
C GLY A 123 -12.20 16.01 4.30
N ARG A 124 -13.23 15.84 3.46
CA ARG A 124 -14.20 14.73 3.57
C ARG A 124 -13.62 13.38 3.14
N LEU A 125 -12.61 13.36 2.27
CA LEU A 125 -12.00 12.12 1.78
C LEU A 125 -11.23 11.45 2.90
N LYS A 126 -11.28 10.13 2.94
CA LYS A 126 -10.49 9.33 3.86
C LYS A 126 -9.19 8.87 3.20
N ILE A 127 -8.21 8.52 4.01
CA ILE A 127 -6.96 7.93 3.54
C ILE A 127 -7.04 6.41 3.71
N ALA A 128 -6.72 5.72 2.62
CA ALA A 128 -6.42 4.29 2.63
C ALA A 128 -4.91 4.13 2.42
N PHE A 129 -4.19 3.67 3.44
CA PHE A 129 -2.85 3.12 3.24
C PHE A 129 -2.98 1.70 2.70
N ASP A 130 -3.39 1.57 1.44
CA ASP A 130 -3.56 0.27 0.79
C ASP A 130 -2.24 -0.37 0.35
N GLU A 131 -1.13 0.36 0.44
CA GLU A 131 0.22 -0.22 0.51
C GLU A 131 1.12 0.45 1.55
N TRP A 132 1.51 -0.32 2.56
CA TRP A 132 2.58 0.09 3.47
C TRP A 132 3.43 -1.09 3.93
N ASN A 133 4.71 -0.82 4.15
CA ASN A 133 5.65 -1.71 4.84
C ASN A 133 6.93 -0.93 5.19
N LEU A 134 7.74 -1.40 6.13
CA LEU A 134 9.08 -0.82 6.33
C LEU A 134 9.92 -1.00 5.04
N ARG A 135 9.78 -2.17 4.41
CA ARG A 135 10.61 -2.60 3.29
C ARG A 135 9.78 -2.72 2.02
N ALA A 136 10.19 -2.02 0.97
CA ALA A 136 9.61 -2.19 -0.34
C ALA A 136 10.03 -3.50 -1.02
N TRP A 137 9.23 -3.91 -2.00
CA TRP A 137 9.59 -4.99 -2.91
C TRP A 137 10.82 -4.60 -3.73
N GLN A 138 11.90 -5.40 -3.63
CA GLN A 138 13.06 -5.27 -4.51
C GLN A 138 12.70 -5.85 -5.87
N HIS A 139 12.68 -4.97 -6.87
CA HIS A 139 12.18 -5.32 -8.18
C HIS A 139 13.21 -4.99 -9.27
N PRO A 140 14.31 -5.77 -9.40
CA PRO A 140 15.19 -5.70 -10.55
C PRO A 140 14.40 -5.69 -11.87
N GLY A 141 14.70 -4.74 -12.75
CA GLY A 141 14.00 -4.55 -14.03
C GLY A 141 12.67 -3.78 -13.96
N PHE A 142 12.34 -3.10 -12.85
CA PHE A 142 11.17 -2.22 -12.74
C PHE A 142 11.57 -0.73 -12.74
N PRO A 143 10.73 0.19 -13.30
CA PRO A 143 9.44 -0.05 -13.96
C PRO A 143 9.60 -0.78 -15.29
N ARG A 144 8.63 -1.65 -15.60
CA ARG A 144 8.54 -2.31 -16.90
C ARG A 144 7.86 -1.36 -17.88
N ASN A 145 8.53 -1.07 -18.99
CA ASN A 145 8.02 -0.14 -20.00
C ASN A 145 7.38 -0.87 -21.20
N LYS A 146 7.41 -2.21 -21.20
CA LYS A 146 6.86 -3.07 -22.24
C LYS A 146 6.46 -4.43 -21.66
N VAL A 147 5.61 -5.16 -22.37
CA VAL A 147 5.31 -6.55 -22.05
C VAL A 147 6.57 -7.38 -22.27
N GLU A 148 6.92 -8.20 -21.27
CA GLU A 148 8.10 -9.07 -21.30
C GLU A 148 7.71 -10.49 -21.67
N ASN A 149 8.57 -11.19 -22.42
CA ASN A 149 8.43 -12.62 -22.64
C ASN A 149 8.95 -13.36 -21.40
N TYR A 150 8.03 -13.92 -20.60
CA TYR A 150 8.37 -14.65 -19.38
C TYR A 150 9.11 -15.97 -19.61
N ASP A 151 9.17 -16.45 -20.86
CA ASP A 151 9.97 -17.61 -21.24
C ASP A 151 11.42 -17.27 -21.59
N ALA A 152 11.73 -15.99 -21.81
CA ALA A 152 13.11 -15.56 -22.06
C ALA A 152 13.98 -15.81 -20.82
N SER A 153 15.18 -16.36 -21.05
CA SER A 153 16.13 -16.71 -19.99
C SER A 153 16.45 -15.54 -19.06
N GLU A 154 16.69 -14.35 -19.62
CA GLU A 154 16.98 -13.12 -18.87
C GLU A 154 15.81 -12.72 -17.95
N ILE A 155 14.57 -12.88 -18.41
CA ILE A 155 13.38 -12.56 -17.60
C ILE A 155 13.22 -13.57 -16.46
N ARG A 156 13.46 -14.86 -16.73
CA ARG A 156 13.46 -15.90 -15.71
C ARG A 156 14.53 -15.64 -14.65
N GLU A 157 15.71 -15.17 -15.05
CA GLU A 157 16.78 -14.78 -14.13
C GLU A 157 16.37 -13.59 -13.24
N PHE A 158 15.73 -12.56 -13.82
CA PHE A 158 15.22 -11.43 -13.02
C PHE A 158 14.11 -11.85 -12.05
N VAL A 159 13.21 -12.76 -12.45
CA VAL A 159 12.17 -13.29 -11.55
C VAL A 159 12.80 -14.05 -10.39
N GLU A 160 13.80 -14.90 -10.67
CA GLU A 160 14.52 -15.64 -9.64
C GLU A 160 15.29 -14.70 -8.69
N LEU A 161 15.93 -13.66 -9.23
CA LEU A 161 16.63 -12.66 -8.43
C LEU A 161 15.67 -11.88 -7.53
N ARG A 162 14.47 -11.51 -8.02
CA ARG A 162 13.41 -10.90 -7.21
C ARG A 162 13.05 -11.79 -6.03
N ARG A 163 12.84 -13.09 -6.27
CA ARG A 163 12.54 -14.05 -5.18
C ARG A 163 13.67 -14.07 -4.15
N LYS A 164 14.90 -14.33 -4.60
CA LYS A 164 16.09 -14.42 -3.73
C LYS A 164 16.29 -13.17 -2.88
N GLN A 165 16.18 -11.97 -3.47
CA GLN A 165 16.44 -10.72 -2.75
C GLN A 165 15.35 -10.36 -1.73
N ASN A 166 14.10 -10.80 -1.93
CA ASN A 166 13.00 -10.45 -1.03
C ASN A 166 12.76 -11.48 0.07
N ASP A 167 13.27 -12.70 -0.12
CA ASP A 167 13.09 -13.79 0.83
C ASP A 167 14.25 -13.93 1.84
N VAL A 168 15.23 -13.03 1.81
CA VAL A 168 16.36 -13.00 2.78
C VAL A 168 15.83 -12.76 4.20
N ALA A 169 15.79 -13.82 5.00
CA ALA A 169 15.16 -13.83 6.32
C ALA A 169 15.87 -12.93 7.34
N GLU A 170 17.20 -12.83 7.28
CA GLU A 170 18.03 -12.05 8.23
C GLU A 170 17.71 -10.55 8.24
N GLN A 171 17.01 -10.05 7.22
CA GLN A 171 16.63 -8.66 7.16
C GLN A 171 15.49 -8.30 8.11
N TYR A 172 14.65 -9.26 8.49
CA TYR A 172 13.46 -9.00 9.30
C TYR A 172 13.83 -9.08 10.77
N THR A 173 14.07 -7.92 11.37
CA THR A 173 14.59 -7.78 12.75
C THR A 173 13.51 -7.20 13.67
N MET A 174 13.85 -6.96 14.94
CA MET A 174 12.96 -6.23 15.85
C MET A 174 12.60 -4.83 15.31
N ALA A 175 13.44 -4.22 14.47
CA ALA A 175 13.13 -2.93 13.86
C ALA A 175 11.86 -2.97 13.00
N ASP A 176 11.60 -4.08 12.30
CA ASP A 176 10.39 -4.27 11.50
C ASP A 176 9.14 -4.34 12.38
N ALA A 177 9.22 -5.02 13.53
CA ALA A 177 8.12 -5.08 14.51
C ALA A 177 7.84 -3.70 15.12
N LEU A 178 8.89 -2.98 15.56
CA LEU A 178 8.76 -1.66 16.16
C LEU A 178 8.27 -0.61 15.16
N PHE A 179 8.77 -0.64 13.92
CA PHE A 179 8.25 0.21 12.85
C PHE A 179 6.76 -0.06 12.61
N THR A 180 6.36 -1.34 12.51
CA THR A 180 4.98 -1.73 12.28
C THR A 180 4.07 -1.22 13.41
N ALA A 181 4.49 -1.37 14.66
CA ALA A 181 3.75 -0.83 15.80
C ALA A 181 3.66 0.70 15.74
N SER A 182 4.75 1.40 15.40
CA SER A 182 4.74 2.85 15.24
C SER A 182 3.81 3.32 14.13
N PHE A 183 3.84 2.65 12.97
CA PHE A 183 2.95 2.93 11.86
C PHE A 183 1.47 2.76 12.26
N LEU A 184 1.13 1.65 12.91
CA LEU A 184 -0.25 1.40 13.35
C LEU A 184 -0.69 2.40 14.45
N ASN A 185 0.21 2.76 15.38
CA ASN A 185 -0.04 3.83 16.35
C ASN A 185 -0.25 5.19 15.66
N ALA A 186 0.49 5.48 14.60
CA ALA A 186 0.29 6.69 13.80
C ALA A 186 -1.09 6.67 13.12
N CYS A 187 -1.53 5.54 12.55
CA CYS A 187 -2.88 5.39 12.01
C CYS A 187 -3.95 5.68 13.07
N LEU A 188 -3.80 5.14 14.28
CA LEU A 188 -4.78 5.37 15.37
C LEU A 188 -4.86 6.84 15.78
N ARG A 189 -3.72 7.53 15.84
CA ARG A 189 -3.65 8.98 16.14
C ARG A 189 -4.20 9.86 15.01
N HIS A 190 -4.38 9.31 13.81
CA HIS A 190 -4.98 9.98 12.65
C HIS A 190 -6.26 9.26 12.19
N SER A 191 -6.93 8.55 13.10
CA SER A 191 -8.08 7.67 12.75
C SER A 191 -9.29 8.43 12.20
N GLU A 192 -9.35 9.75 12.43
CA GLU A 192 -10.33 10.65 11.84
C GLU A 192 -10.20 10.78 10.32
N VAL A 193 -9.00 10.56 9.76
CA VAL A 193 -8.74 10.60 8.31
C VAL A 193 -8.28 9.23 7.77
N VAL A 194 -7.36 8.56 8.45
CA VAL A 194 -6.83 7.24 8.08
C VAL A 194 -7.74 6.13 8.61
N THR A 195 -8.54 5.55 7.72
CA THR A 195 -9.55 4.55 8.11
C THR A 195 -9.33 3.17 7.49
N MET A 196 -8.28 3.01 6.68
CA MET A 196 -7.88 1.74 6.09
C MET A 196 -6.35 1.64 6.00
N ALA A 197 -5.81 0.47 6.34
CA ALA A 197 -4.39 0.16 6.22
C ALA A 197 -4.17 -1.32 5.84
N ASN A 198 -3.45 -1.57 4.74
CA ASN A 198 -3.18 -2.89 4.19
C ASN A 198 -1.67 -3.09 4.04
N VAL A 199 -1.11 -4.04 4.81
CA VAL A 199 0.31 -4.38 4.69
C VAL A 199 0.59 -4.93 3.29
N ALA A 200 1.67 -4.45 2.68
CA ALA A 200 2.04 -4.83 1.32
C ALA A 200 3.32 -5.68 1.30
N PRO A 201 3.24 -6.95 0.86
CA PRO A 201 2.06 -7.82 0.80
C PRO A 201 1.87 -8.61 2.12
N LEU A 202 0.88 -9.49 2.18
CA LEU A 202 0.60 -10.33 3.36
C LEU A 202 1.49 -11.58 3.45
N VAL A 203 1.80 -12.22 2.31
CA VAL A 203 2.46 -13.54 2.25
C VAL A 203 3.71 -13.51 1.37
N ASN A 204 4.75 -14.20 1.82
CA ASN A 204 6.06 -14.38 1.19
C ASN A 204 6.86 -13.10 0.99
N THR A 205 7.06 -12.68 -0.26
CA THR A 205 7.89 -11.55 -0.67
C THR A 205 7.61 -10.32 0.20
N ARG A 206 8.50 -9.95 1.14
CA ARG A 206 8.29 -8.84 2.11
C ARG A 206 7.12 -8.96 3.10
N GLY A 207 6.30 -9.99 3.00
CA GLY A 207 5.13 -10.17 3.85
C GLY A 207 5.46 -10.60 5.28
N PRO A 208 4.55 -10.35 6.25
CA PRO A 208 4.69 -10.81 7.64
C PRO A 208 4.66 -12.34 7.79
N LEU A 209 4.00 -13.05 6.87
CA LEU A 209 3.99 -14.50 6.81
C LEU A 209 4.89 -14.99 5.68
N PHE A 210 5.78 -15.93 5.98
CA PHE A 210 6.59 -16.60 4.97
C PHE A 210 6.25 -18.09 4.93
N VAL A 211 5.71 -18.55 3.80
CA VAL A 211 5.26 -19.92 3.57
C VAL A 211 6.32 -20.64 2.72
N HIS A 212 6.76 -21.79 3.21
CA HIS A 212 7.69 -22.67 2.52
C HIS A 212 7.21 -24.13 2.62
N PRO A 213 7.76 -25.08 1.83
CA PRO A 213 7.25 -26.46 1.80
C PRO A 213 7.22 -27.20 3.14
N LYS A 214 7.96 -26.72 4.15
CA LYS A 214 8.02 -27.34 5.49
C LYS A 214 7.20 -26.58 6.54
N GLY A 215 6.53 -25.48 6.20
CA GLY A 215 5.68 -24.75 7.14
C GLY A 215 5.59 -23.24 6.90
N ILE A 216 5.24 -22.53 7.97
CA ILE A 216 5.02 -21.08 7.97
C ILE A 216 5.91 -20.43 9.02
N VAL A 217 6.71 -19.46 8.59
CA VAL A 217 7.47 -18.58 9.47
C VAL A 217 6.68 -17.29 9.66
N LYS A 218 6.40 -16.97 10.92
CA LYS A 218 5.86 -15.67 11.34
C LYS A 218 7.04 -14.73 11.53
N ARG A 219 7.17 -13.72 10.66
CA ARG A 219 8.25 -12.73 10.76
C ARG A 219 7.95 -11.73 11.88
N THR A 220 8.95 -10.94 12.28
CA THR A 220 8.85 -10.05 13.44
C THR A 220 7.64 -9.10 13.38
N HIS A 221 7.36 -8.50 12.23
CA HIS A 221 6.19 -7.62 12.05
C HIS A 221 4.83 -8.33 12.09
N PHE A 222 4.76 -9.65 11.85
CA PHE A 222 3.52 -10.42 12.09
C PHE A 222 3.07 -10.29 13.54
N HIS A 223 4.00 -10.42 14.48
CA HIS A 223 3.70 -10.41 15.91
C HIS A 223 3.15 -9.05 16.35
N ALA A 224 3.72 -7.95 15.83
CA ALA A 224 3.17 -6.61 16.04
C ALA A 224 1.74 -6.53 15.51
N MET A 225 1.50 -6.86 14.24
CA MET A 225 0.16 -6.83 13.64
C MET A 225 -0.85 -7.70 14.41
N ALA A 226 -0.45 -8.90 14.84
CA ALA A 226 -1.31 -9.82 15.57
C ALA A 226 -1.74 -9.25 16.94
N MET A 227 -0.92 -8.45 17.60
CA MET A 227 -1.32 -7.74 18.82
C MET A 227 -2.40 -6.70 18.53
N TYR A 228 -2.23 -5.86 17.51
CA TYR A 228 -3.23 -4.85 17.14
C TYR A 228 -4.55 -5.49 16.71
N ALA A 229 -4.50 -6.55 15.90
CA ALA A 229 -5.70 -7.21 15.41
C ALA A 229 -6.48 -7.95 16.52
N ASN A 230 -5.81 -8.52 17.52
CA ASN A 230 -6.44 -9.47 18.45
C ASN A 230 -6.47 -9.03 19.92
N ARG A 231 -5.85 -7.91 20.28
CA ARG A 231 -5.72 -7.45 21.68
C ARG A 231 -6.14 -6.01 21.92
N LEU A 232 -6.32 -5.23 20.84
CA LEU A 232 -6.54 -3.79 20.93
C LEU A 232 -8.02 -3.41 21.08
N GLU A 233 -8.93 -4.15 20.42
CA GLU A 233 -10.36 -3.79 20.32
C GLU A 233 -11.03 -3.56 21.68
N LYS A 234 -10.76 -4.39 22.69
CA LYS A 234 -11.31 -4.20 24.06
C LYS A 234 -10.75 -3.00 24.82
N ARG A 235 -9.72 -2.33 24.28
CA ARG A 235 -8.94 -1.27 24.95
C ARG A 235 -9.00 0.07 24.24
N ILE A 236 -9.70 0.15 23.12
CA ILE A 236 -9.93 1.37 22.37
C ILE A 236 -11.43 1.46 22.13
N GLY A 237 -12.10 2.18 23.03
CA GLY A 237 -13.52 2.49 23.04
C GLY A 237 -13.73 3.74 23.87
#